data_AF-A0AAW9RG31-F1
#
_entry.id   AF-A0AAW9RG31-F1
#
_cell.length_a   1.000
_cell.length_b   1.000
_cell.length_c   1.000
_cell.angle_alpha   90.00
_cell.angle_beta   90.00
_cell.angle_gamma   90.00
#
_symmetry.space_group_name_H-M   'P 1'
#
loop_
_entity.id
_entity.type
_entity.pdbx_description
1 polymer ?
#
loop_
_entity_poly.entity_id
_entity_poly.type
_entity_poly.pdbx_seq_one_letter_code
_entity_poly.pdbx_strand_id
1 'polypeptide(L)'
;MQVRRWIGIAAAIGIAGLASVAVTGSGRAEPDTSAAGKAVSTYNRWEWFKDTYWIVPQRGIYSVAHLLDDNTFGVIKGQTVFHITDYFNGYWTGAVVVKITRALVPSCQFVLGQVTPEGRVFMTMYDADDGSVVNYPIGTMVRKRGEWTMVNEMTNVTQGGDTLSHWAYMVQAKPGDRRWNNLPFARQSVPEFMSSCPEGPQINLRGGLGDHPIFGRP
;
A
#
# COMPACT_ATOMS: atom_id res chain seq x y z
N MET A 1 42.53 -34.54 -25.09
CA MET A 1 42.18 -34.97 -26.45
C MET A 1 41.01 -34.10 -26.93
N GLN A 2 41.24 -33.37 -28.02
CA GLN A 2 40.33 -32.69 -28.95
C GLN A 2 39.25 -31.69 -28.49
N VAL A 3 39.56 -30.44 -28.87
CA VAL A 3 38.74 -29.27 -29.19
C VAL A 3 37.73 -29.56 -30.31
N ARG A 4 36.53 -28.99 -30.27
CA ARG A 4 35.80 -28.59 -31.48
C ARG A 4 35.17 -27.19 -31.35
N ARG A 5 35.74 -26.28 -32.15
CA ARG A 5 35.29 -24.94 -32.50
C ARG A 5 34.02 -25.00 -33.35
N TRP A 6 33.15 -24.00 -33.22
CA TRP A 6 32.25 -23.57 -34.28
C TRP A 6 32.67 -22.18 -34.74
N ILE A 7 32.94 -22.08 -36.04
CA ILE A 7 33.25 -20.86 -36.80
C ILE A 7 31.99 -20.53 -37.60
N GLY A 8 31.52 -19.29 -37.53
CA GLY A 8 30.58 -18.68 -38.46
C GLY A 8 30.95 -17.21 -38.61
N ILE A 9 31.42 -16.85 -39.80
CA ILE A 9 32.08 -15.60 -40.19
C ILE A 9 31.09 -14.64 -40.88
N ALA A 10 31.18 -13.35 -40.53
CA ALA A 10 31.03 -12.10 -41.30
C ALA A 10 29.72 -11.84 -42.11
N ALA A 11 29.34 -10.62 -42.51
CA ALA A 11 29.82 -9.26 -42.34
C ALA A 11 28.66 -8.34 -42.78
N ALA A 12 28.63 -7.09 -42.30
CA ALA A 12 28.31 -5.95 -43.16
C ALA A 12 28.85 -4.66 -42.53
N ILE A 13 29.73 -4.02 -43.29
CA ILE A 13 30.40 -2.76 -43.04
C ILE A 13 29.47 -1.62 -43.51
N GLY A 14 29.45 -0.51 -42.76
CA GLY A 14 28.94 0.78 -43.23
C GLY A 14 29.72 1.91 -42.56
N ILE A 15 30.57 2.58 -43.34
CA ILE A 15 31.50 3.64 -42.92
C ILE A 15 30.99 5.02 -43.39
N ALA A 16 31.17 6.00 -42.50
CA ALA A 16 31.42 7.44 -42.68
C ALA A 16 30.35 8.41 -43.22
N GLY A 17 30.27 9.54 -42.52
CA GLY A 17 29.81 10.84 -43.00
C GLY A 17 30.12 11.93 -41.97
N LEU A 18 30.97 12.90 -42.34
CA LEU A 18 31.67 13.89 -41.52
C LEU A 18 30.85 15.15 -41.14
N ALA A 19 31.18 15.68 -39.96
CA ALA A 19 31.37 17.07 -39.51
C ALA A 19 30.56 18.25 -40.09
N SER A 20 30.09 19.12 -39.18
CA SER A 20 30.31 20.58 -39.24
C SER A 20 30.09 21.25 -37.88
N VAL A 21 30.98 22.20 -37.57
CA VAL A 21 31.02 23.08 -36.38
C VAL A 21 30.50 24.48 -36.76
N ALA A 22 30.05 25.23 -35.74
CA ALA A 22 29.97 26.71 -35.59
C ALA A 22 28.53 27.26 -35.56
N VAL A 23 28.14 28.33 -34.85
CA VAL A 23 28.73 29.23 -33.83
C VAL A 23 27.54 30.04 -33.23
N THR A 24 27.64 30.40 -31.94
CA THR A 24 26.93 31.46 -31.18
C THR A 24 25.43 31.76 -31.40
N GLY A 25 24.68 31.65 -30.31
CA GLY A 25 23.43 32.38 -30.08
C GLY A 25 23.18 32.53 -28.58
N SER A 26 23.61 33.65 -28.01
CA SER A 26 23.28 34.07 -26.65
C SER A 26 21.79 34.38 -26.58
N GLY A 27 20.99 33.38 -26.20
CA GLY A 27 19.59 33.53 -25.84
C GLY A 27 19.39 32.98 -24.44
N ARG A 28 19.33 33.88 -23.45
CA ARG A 28 18.90 33.57 -22.10
C ARG A 28 17.44 33.15 -22.20
N ALA A 29 17.19 31.84 -22.31
CA ALA A 29 15.84 31.32 -22.16
C ALA A 29 15.46 31.52 -20.68
N GLU A 30 14.71 32.58 -20.44
CA GLU A 30 13.95 32.73 -19.20
C GLU A 30 13.12 31.46 -19.02
N PRO A 31 13.19 30.78 -17.86
CA PRO A 31 12.26 29.71 -17.60
C PRO A 31 10.87 30.34 -17.57
N ASP A 32 10.03 29.92 -18.52
CA ASP A 32 8.60 30.20 -18.58
C ASP A 32 7.97 29.90 -17.21
N THR A 33 7.83 30.94 -16.40
CA THR A 33 6.95 30.95 -15.22
C THR A 33 5.51 30.99 -15.70
N SER A 34 5.03 29.89 -16.27
CA SER A 34 3.60 29.68 -16.51
C SER A 34 3.25 28.20 -16.58
N ALA A 35 3.29 27.57 -15.41
CA ALA A 35 2.38 26.50 -15.03
C ALA A 35 2.34 26.39 -13.50
N ALA A 36 1.91 27.46 -12.82
CA ALA A 36 1.55 27.36 -11.41
C ALA A 36 0.21 26.61 -11.27
N GLY A 37 0.22 25.31 -11.57
CA GLY A 37 -0.75 24.41 -10.94
C GLY A 37 -0.54 24.53 -9.44
N LYS A 38 -1.61 24.66 -8.65
CA LYS A 38 -1.53 24.66 -7.18
C LYS A 38 -0.56 23.55 -6.76
N ALA A 39 0.58 23.91 -6.17
CA ALA A 39 1.50 22.95 -5.61
C ALA A 39 0.74 22.18 -4.54
N VAL A 40 0.35 20.93 -4.83
CA VAL A 40 -0.20 20.04 -3.82
C VAL A 40 0.92 19.88 -2.80
N SER A 41 0.67 20.30 -1.55
CA SER A 41 1.60 20.04 -0.44
C SER A 41 2.04 18.58 -0.52
N THR A 42 3.34 18.30 -0.40
CA THR A 42 3.88 16.93 -0.46
C THR A 42 3.15 16.01 0.52
N TYR A 43 2.70 16.58 1.65
CA TYR A 43 1.93 15.90 2.68
C TYR A 43 0.45 15.67 2.36
N ASN A 44 -0.11 16.30 1.32
CA ASN A 44 -1.50 16.09 0.88
C ASN A 44 -1.60 15.20 -0.36
N ARG A 45 -0.47 14.67 -0.85
CA ARG A 45 -0.44 13.79 -2.04
C ARG A 45 -1.39 12.60 -1.94
N TRP A 46 -1.59 12.07 -0.73
CA TRP A 46 -2.40 10.89 -0.46
C TRP A 46 -3.71 11.23 0.26
N GLU A 47 -4.12 12.50 0.30
CA GLU A 47 -5.36 12.94 0.96
C GLU A 47 -6.60 12.21 0.43
N TRP A 48 -6.56 11.80 -0.84
CA TRP A 48 -7.60 10.99 -1.48
C TRP A 48 -7.76 9.57 -0.90
N PHE A 49 -6.88 9.12 0.00
CA PHE A 49 -7.06 7.88 0.75
C PHE A 49 -8.28 7.93 1.65
N LYS A 50 -8.67 9.11 2.12
CA LYS A 50 -9.82 9.25 3.01
C LYS A 50 -11.08 8.68 2.35
N ASP A 51 -11.81 7.92 3.15
CA ASP A 51 -13.03 7.21 2.78
C ASP A 51 -12.85 6.27 1.57
N THR A 52 -11.78 5.48 1.60
CA THR A 52 -11.52 4.47 0.57
C THR A 52 -11.46 3.06 1.14
N TYR A 53 -11.93 2.10 0.33
CA TYR A 53 -11.90 0.69 0.68
C TYR A 53 -10.85 -0.02 -0.14
N TRP A 54 -10.01 -0.82 0.53
CA TRP A 54 -8.94 -1.58 -0.10
C TRP A 54 -9.11 -3.05 0.23
N ILE A 55 -9.05 -3.89 -0.79
CA ILE A 55 -9.25 -5.33 -0.62
C ILE A 55 -8.05 -6.10 -1.13
N VAL A 56 -7.83 -7.27 -0.55
CA VAL A 56 -6.98 -8.30 -1.16
C VAL A 56 -7.77 -9.00 -2.28
N PRO A 57 -7.35 -8.91 -3.55
CA PRO A 57 -8.03 -9.56 -4.66
C PRO A 57 -7.74 -11.06 -4.69
N GLN A 58 -8.49 -11.81 -5.50
CA GLN A 58 -8.41 -13.28 -5.62
C GLN A 58 -6.99 -13.86 -5.74
N ARG A 59 -6.07 -13.15 -6.40
CA ARG A 59 -4.68 -13.63 -6.59
C ARG A 59 -3.80 -13.47 -5.33
N GLY A 60 -4.20 -12.63 -4.39
CA GLY A 60 -3.46 -12.33 -3.16
C GLY A 60 -4.03 -12.98 -1.90
N ILE A 61 -5.08 -13.81 -2.00
CA ILE A 61 -5.76 -14.37 -0.82
C ILE A 61 -4.96 -15.44 -0.06
N TYR A 62 -3.78 -15.82 -0.54
CA TYR A 62 -2.98 -16.89 0.05
C TYR A 62 -1.91 -16.33 0.96
N SER A 63 -1.77 -16.94 2.13
CA SER A 63 -0.78 -16.66 3.16
C SER A 63 -0.08 -17.96 3.55
N VAL A 64 1.09 -17.87 4.19
CA VAL A 64 1.81 -19.03 4.72
C VAL A 64 1.81 -18.92 6.24
N ALA A 65 1.37 -19.97 6.93
CA ALA A 65 1.43 -20.05 8.37
C ALA A 65 2.44 -21.09 8.82
N HIS A 66 3.22 -20.77 9.85
CA HIS A 66 3.94 -21.75 10.63
C HIS A 66 3.01 -22.31 11.71
N LEU A 67 2.78 -23.62 11.65
CA LEU A 67 1.89 -24.36 12.52
C LEU A 67 2.72 -24.95 13.67
N LEU A 68 2.46 -24.51 14.90
CA LEU A 68 3.25 -24.91 16.06
C LEU A 68 3.11 -26.39 16.38
N ASP A 69 1.89 -26.92 16.29
CA ASP A 69 1.55 -28.28 16.73
C ASP A 69 2.41 -29.36 16.07
N ASP A 70 2.73 -29.19 14.78
CA ASP A 70 3.53 -30.13 14.00
C ASP A 70 4.82 -29.51 13.41
N ASN A 71 5.10 -28.25 13.73
CA ASN A 71 6.23 -27.46 13.24
C ASN A 71 6.32 -27.43 11.69
N THR A 72 5.18 -27.33 11.00
CA THR A 72 5.12 -27.29 9.54
C THR A 72 4.71 -25.91 9.00
N PHE A 73 4.89 -25.71 7.70
CA PHE A 73 4.36 -24.54 7.00
C PHE A 73 3.14 -24.92 6.16
N GLY A 74 2.00 -24.30 6.45
CA GLY A 74 0.73 -24.53 5.75
C GLY A 74 0.28 -23.31 4.96
N VAL A 75 -0.41 -23.53 3.84
CA VAL A 75 -1.05 -22.45 3.08
C VAL A 75 -2.45 -22.19 3.64
N ILE A 76 -2.71 -20.94 3.98
CA ILE A 76 -4.00 -20.46 4.50
C ILE A 76 -4.61 -19.51 3.47
N LYS A 77 -5.94 -19.51 3.35
CA LYS A 77 -6.65 -18.47 2.58
C LYS A 77 -7.22 -17.44 3.54
N GLY A 78 -7.20 -16.17 3.13
CA GLY A 78 -7.78 -15.07 3.88
C GLY A 78 -8.43 -14.01 3.01
N GLN A 79 -9.43 -13.35 3.58
CA GLN A 79 -9.96 -12.09 3.08
C GLN A 79 -9.54 -10.99 4.04
N THR A 80 -9.00 -9.92 3.48
CA THR A 80 -8.71 -8.69 4.21
C THR A 80 -9.35 -7.53 3.48
N VAL A 81 -9.99 -6.65 4.25
CA VAL A 81 -10.55 -5.37 3.77
C VAL A 81 -10.12 -4.28 4.73
N PHE A 82 -9.62 -3.18 4.17
CA PHE A 82 -9.34 -1.94 4.89
C PHE A 82 -10.40 -0.93 4.49
N HIS A 83 -10.93 -0.18 5.45
CA HIS A 83 -11.60 1.09 5.22
C HIS A 83 -10.71 2.18 5.82
N ILE A 84 -10.13 3.01 4.97
CA ILE A 84 -9.35 4.17 5.41
C ILE A 84 -10.36 5.28 5.72
N THR A 85 -10.47 5.62 7.00
CA THR A 85 -11.53 6.48 7.53
C THR A 85 -11.12 7.95 7.57
N ASP A 86 -9.83 8.23 7.76
CA ASP A 86 -9.34 9.60 7.84
C ASP A 86 -7.91 9.74 7.32
N TYR A 87 -7.52 10.99 7.04
CA TYR A 87 -6.19 11.36 6.57
C TYR A 87 -5.78 12.73 7.09
N PHE A 88 -4.54 12.85 7.54
CA PHE A 88 -3.93 14.12 7.90
C PHE A 88 -2.42 14.07 7.68
N ASN A 89 -1.90 14.92 6.80
CA ASN A 89 -0.46 15.20 6.69
C ASN A 89 0.45 13.96 6.51
N GLY A 90 -0.01 12.96 5.74
CA GLY A 90 0.70 11.69 5.53
C GLY A 90 0.35 10.59 6.55
N TYR A 91 -0.41 10.92 7.59
CA TYR A 91 -1.01 9.96 8.51
C TYR A 91 -2.41 9.58 8.03
N TRP A 92 -2.82 8.34 8.25
CA TRP A 92 -4.16 7.88 7.97
C TRP A 92 -4.61 6.87 9.02
N THR A 93 -5.91 6.80 9.25
CA THR A 93 -6.53 5.85 10.17
C THR A 93 -7.56 5.00 9.45
N GLY A 94 -7.93 3.87 10.04
CA GLY A 94 -8.93 3.00 9.44
C GLY A 94 -9.35 1.82 10.29
N ALA A 95 -10.39 1.15 9.82
CA ALA A 95 -10.78 -0.18 10.28
C ALA A 95 -10.27 -1.25 9.30
N VAL A 96 -9.88 -2.38 9.83
CA VAL A 96 -9.41 -3.54 9.09
C VAL A 96 -10.14 -4.78 9.56
N VAL A 97 -10.72 -5.51 8.62
CA VAL A 97 -11.42 -6.76 8.89
C VAL A 97 -10.68 -7.89 8.19
N VAL A 98 -10.38 -8.94 8.94
CA VAL A 98 -9.66 -10.11 8.46
C VAL A 98 -10.45 -11.37 8.76
N LYS A 99 -10.58 -12.27 7.78
CA LYS A 99 -11.16 -13.60 7.96
C LYS A 99 -10.25 -14.62 7.29
N ILE A 100 -9.89 -15.70 7.97
CA ILE A 100 -8.99 -16.73 7.44
C ILE A 100 -9.60 -18.13 7.53
N THR A 101 -9.08 -19.10 6.77
CA THR A 101 -9.62 -20.48 6.79
C THR A 101 -9.53 -21.18 8.14
N ARG A 102 -8.59 -20.78 9.00
CA ARG A 102 -8.43 -21.36 10.36
C ARG A 102 -9.19 -20.58 11.46
N ALA A 103 -9.77 -19.42 11.12
CA ALA A 103 -10.58 -18.60 12.02
C ALA A 103 -11.71 -17.95 11.21
N LEU A 104 -12.87 -18.61 11.21
CA LEU A 104 -14.00 -18.24 10.35
C LEU A 104 -14.78 -17.03 10.86
N VAL A 105 -14.63 -16.70 12.15
CA VAL A 105 -15.11 -15.44 12.72
C VAL A 105 -14.13 -14.33 12.29
N PRO A 106 -14.59 -13.26 11.63
CA PRO A 106 -13.73 -12.13 11.30
C PRO A 106 -13.13 -11.49 12.55
N SER A 107 -11.84 -11.17 12.50
CA SER A 107 -11.17 -10.36 13.53
C SER A 107 -11.15 -8.90 13.11
N CYS A 108 -11.35 -8.01 14.08
CA CYS A 108 -11.40 -6.57 13.90
C CYS A 108 -10.10 -5.92 14.37
N GLN A 109 -9.57 -5.00 13.56
CA GLN A 109 -8.39 -4.23 13.90
C GLN A 109 -8.58 -2.76 13.53
N PHE A 110 -7.93 -1.89 14.27
CA PHE A 110 -7.72 -0.51 13.85
C PHE A 110 -6.30 -0.32 13.34
N VAL A 111 -6.10 0.67 12.49
CA VAL A 111 -4.79 0.97 11.93
C VAL A 111 -4.46 2.45 12.09
N LEU A 112 -3.24 2.73 12.52
CA LEU A 112 -2.56 4.00 12.30
C LEU A 112 -1.50 3.77 11.24
N GLY A 113 -1.73 4.33 10.06
CA GLY A 113 -0.80 4.26 8.95
C GLY A 113 -0.09 5.59 8.70
N GLN A 114 1.09 5.48 8.13
CA GLN A 114 1.91 6.58 7.65
C GLN A 114 2.26 6.29 6.19
N VAL A 115 2.13 7.28 5.33
CA VAL A 115 2.50 7.19 3.91
C VAL A 115 3.37 8.38 3.53
N THR A 116 4.60 8.11 3.10
CA THR A 116 5.51 9.16 2.62
C THR A 116 5.07 9.66 1.24
N PRO A 117 5.50 10.86 0.79
CA PRO A 117 5.19 11.34 -0.56
C PRO A 117 5.64 10.37 -1.68
N GLU A 118 6.69 9.59 -1.45
CA GLU A 118 7.20 8.58 -2.37
C GLU A 118 6.35 7.30 -2.37
N GLY A 119 5.42 7.18 -1.42
CA GLY A 119 4.49 6.07 -1.29
C GLY A 119 4.94 4.96 -0.36
N ARG A 120 6.00 5.13 0.44
CA ARG A 120 6.37 4.13 1.45
C ARG A 120 5.31 4.13 2.55
N VAL A 121 4.83 2.95 2.94
CA VAL A 121 3.78 2.77 3.94
C VAL A 121 4.34 2.06 5.17
N PHE A 122 4.07 2.60 6.34
CA PHE A 122 4.28 1.93 7.63
C PHE A 122 2.95 1.94 8.38
N MET A 123 2.61 0.85 9.04
CA MET A 123 1.36 0.71 9.78
C MET A 123 1.62 0.16 11.16
N THR A 124 0.84 0.64 12.13
CA THR A 124 0.65 -0.03 13.42
C THR A 124 -0.80 -0.50 13.47
N MET A 125 -0.98 -1.81 13.72
CA MET A 125 -2.29 -2.43 13.85
C MET A 125 -2.62 -2.62 15.32
N TYR A 126 -3.85 -2.29 15.69
CA TYR A 126 -4.38 -2.42 17.04
C TYR A 126 -5.52 -3.41 17.04
N ASP A 127 -5.59 -4.27 18.06
CA ASP A 127 -6.79 -5.04 18.33
C ASP A 127 -7.96 -4.07 18.60
N ALA A 128 -9.10 -4.30 17.97
CA ALA A 128 -10.24 -3.38 18.10
C ALA A 128 -10.97 -3.51 19.44
N ASP A 129 -10.79 -4.62 20.17
CA ASP A 129 -11.50 -4.87 21.43
C ASP A 129 -10.75 -4.27 22.63
N ASP A 130 -9.42 -4.41 22.68
CA ASP A 130 -8.60 -3.95 23.82
C ASP A 130 -7.58 -2.85 23.50
N GLY A 131 -7.37 -2.52 22.21
CA GLY A 131 -6.43 -1.49 21.77
C GLY A 131 -4.95 -1.90 21.86
N SER A 132 -4.64 -3.16 22.16
CA SER A 132 -3.27 -3.67 22.15
C SER A 132 -2.67 -3.66 20.74
N VAL A 133 -1.36 -3.47 20.64
CA VAL A 133 -0.69 -3.52 19.33
C VAL A 133 -0.51 -4.98 18.92
N VAL A 134 -1.03 -5.33 17.74
CA VAL A 134 -0.99 -6.70 17.23
C VAL A 134 0.03 -6.90 16.12
N ASN A 135 0.36 -5.87 15.33
CA ASN A 135 1.31 -6.02 14.22
C ASN A 135 1.87 -4.67 13.71
N TYR A 136 2.98 -4.74 12.97
CA TYR A 136 3.59 -3.61 12.27
C TYR A 136 3.78 -3.89 10.76
N PRO A 137 2.71 -3.94 9.95
CA PRO A 137 2.81 -4.15 8.52
C PRO A 137 3.61 -3.02 7.85
N ILE A 138 4.36 -3.38 6.83
CA ILE A 138 5.05 -2.43 5.95
C ILE A 138 4.54 -2.56 4.53
N GLY A 139 4.67 -1.50 3.76
CA GLY A 139 4.18 -1.52 2.39
C GLY A 139 4.69 -0.40 1.51
N THR A 140 4.20 -0.38 0.28
CA THR A 140 4.48 0.68 -0.69
C THR A 140 3.32 0.85 -1.66
N MET A 141 2.98 2.10 -1.96
CA MET A 141 2.04 2.48 -3.01
C MET A 141 2.71 2.36 -4.37
N VAL A 142 2.14 1.55 -5.24
CA VAL A 142 2.68 1.34 -6.59
C VAL A 142 1.57 1.45 -7.63
N ARG A 143 1.88 2.07 -8.77
CA ARG A 143 0.97 2.11 -9.91
C ARG A 143 1.07 0.82 -10.71
N LYS A 144 -0.07 0.17 -10.93
CA LYS A 144 -0.21 -0.98 -11.84
C LYS A 144 -1.35 -0.71 -12.81
N ARG A 145 -1.03 -0.75 -14.11
CA ARG A 145 -2.02 -0.52 -15.19
C ARG A 145 -2.80 0.79 -15.03
N GLY A 146 -2.12 1.85 -14.57
CA GLY A 146 -2.72 3.16 -14.35
C GLY A 146 -3.44 3.34 -13.01
N GLU A 147 -3.65 2.26 -12.23
CA GLU A 147 -4.32 2.30 -10.94
C GLU A 147 -3.31 2.23 -9.78
N TRP A 148 -3.61 2.92 -8.68
CA TRP A 148 -2.85 2.78 -7.45
C TRP A 148 -3.18 1.46 -6.76
N THR A 149 -2.15 0.76 -6.32
CA THR A 149 -2.23 -0.45 -5.50
C THR A 149 -1.35 -0.28 -4.28
N MET A 150 -1.79 -0.80 -3.14
CA MET A 150 -1.02 -0.80 -1.90
C MET A 150 -0.44 -2.19 -1.71
N VAL A 151 0.88 -2.35 -1.83
CA VAL A 151 1.55 -3.62 -1.55
C VAL A 151 1.89 -3.64 -0.09
N ASN A 152 1.33 -4.58 0.66
CA ASN A 152 1.62 -4.74 2.07
C ASN A 152 2.21 -6.12 2.32
N GLU A 153 3.13 -6.20 3.27
CA GLU A 153 3.66 -7.43 3.82
C GLU A 153 3.69 -7.36 5.34
N MET A 154 3.47 -8.51 5.97
CA MET A 154 3.39 -8.62 7.42
C MET A 154 3.63 -10.06 7.87
N THR A 155 4.04 -10.20 9.13
CA THR A 155 3.98 -11.47 9.87
C THR A 155 3.32 -11.18 11.20
N ASN A 156 2.33 -11.98 11.59
CA ASN A 156 1.66 -11.85 12.86
C ASN A 156 1.62 -13.18 13.62
N VAL A 157 1.55 -13.12 14.95
CA VAL A 157 1.16 -14.25 15.78
C VAL A 157 -0.36 -14.36 15.76
N THR A 158 -0.89 -15.57 15.63
CA THR A 158 -2.33 -15.86 15.69
C THR A 158 -2.75 -16.27 17.10
N GLN A 159 -4.06 -16.30 17.39
CA GLN A 159 -4.59 -16.66 18.72
C GLN A 159 -4.26 -18.10 19.21
N GLY A 160 -3.56 -18.92 18.43
CA GLY A 160 -3.06 -20.24 18.86
C GLY A 160 -1.54 -20.31 19.02
N GLY A 161 -0.83 -19.19 18.88
CA GLY A 161 0.64 -19.13 18.86
C GLY A 161 1.26 -19.38 17.48
N ASP A 162 0.53 -19.95 16.51
CA ASP A 162 0.98 -20.06 15.12
C ASP A 162 1.38 -18.67 14.60
N THR A 163 2.33 -18.61 13.66
CA THR A 163 2.64 -17.34 12.97
C THR A 163 2.10 -17.36 11.55
N LEU A 164 1.59 -16.24 11.07
CA LEU A 164 1.04 -16.07 9.73
C LEU A 164 1.82 -14.97 9.01
N SER A 165 2.48 -15.33 7.92
CA SER A 165 3.13 -14.39 7.00
C SER A 165 2.26 -14.20 5.76
N HIS A 166 2.04 -12.94 5.39
CA HIS A 166 1.26 -12.59 4.23
C HIS A 166 1.83 -11.37 3.51
N TRP A 167 1.75 -11.40 2.18
CA TRP A 167 1.97 -10.24 1.35
C TRP A 167 0.91 -10.20 0.24
N ALA A 168 0.46 -9.00 -0.13
CA ALA A 168 -0.49 -8.84 -1.22
C ALA A 168 -0.48 -7.45 -1.82
N TYR A 169 -0.81 -7.38 -3.12
CA TYR A 169 -1.30 -6.16 -3.74
C TYR A 169 -2.75 -5.94 -3.32
N MET A 170 -3.02 -4.94 -2.50
CA MET A 170 -4.37 -4.47 -2.26
C MET A 170 -4.81 -3.51 -3.37
N VAL A 171 -6.07 -3.63 -3.76
CA VAL A 171 -6.70 -2.82 -4.79
C VAL A 171 -7.88 -2.08 -4.20
N GLN A 172 -8.12 -0.86 -4.65
CA GLN A 172 -9.30 -0.11 -4.24
C GLN A 172 -10.57 -0.83 -4.75
N ALA A 173 -11.60 -0.91 -3.90
CA ALA A 173 -12.94 -1.36 -4.27
C ALA A 173 -13.91 -0.20 -4.09
N LYS A 174 -14.77 0.04 -5.09
CA LYS A 174 -15.75 1.13 -5.07
C LYS A 174 -17.17 0.60 -5.22
N PRO A 175 -18.18 1.27 -4.65
CA PRO A 175 -19.58 0.96 -4.92
C PRO A 175 -19.84 0.81 -6.43
N GLY A 176 -20.49 -0.30 -6.81
CA GLY A 176 -20.76 -0.65 -8.20
C GLY A 176 -19.74 -1.61 -8.83
N ASP A 177 -18.52 -1.73 -8.29
CA ASP A 177 -17.54 -2.69 -8.79
C ASP A 177 -17.93 -4.14 -8.47
N ARG A 178 -17.56 -5.09 -9.32
CA ARG A 178 -17.77 -6.53 -9.05
C ARG A 178 -17.17 -6.96 -7.70
N ARG A 179 -16.00 -6.42 -7.36
CA ARG A 179 -15.26 -6.75 -6.13
C ARG A 179 -15.85 -6.11 -4.88
N TRP A 180 -16.63 -5.04 -5.05
CA TRP A 180 -17.40 -4.43 -3.96
C TRP A 180 -18.57 -5.32 -3.53
N ASN A 181 -19.22 -5.95 -4.51
CA ASN A 181 -20.41 -6.77 -4.25
C ASN A 181 -20.08 -8.22 -3.86
N ASN A 182 -18.88 -8.71 -4.18
CA ASN A 182 -18.50 -10.10 -3.91
C ASN A 182 -16.99 -10.25 -3.67
N LEU A 183 -16.63 -10.37 -2.40
CA LEU A 183 -15.25 -10.59 -1.96
C LEU A 183 -14.78 -12.00 -2.30
N PRO A 184 -13.55 -12.16 -2.83
CA PRO A 184 -12.99 -13.43 -3.29
C PRO A 184 -13.12 -14.62 -2.32
N PHE A 185 -12.75 -14.42 -1.05
CA PHE A 185 -12.75 -15.50 -0.06
C PHE A 185 -13.99 -15.45 0.84
N ALA A 186 -14.39 -14.26 1.31
CA ALA A 186 -15.54 -14.13 2.21
C ALA A 186 -16.89 -14.40 1.51
N ARG A 187 -16.98 -14.21 0.19
CA ARG A 187 -18.22 -14.29 -0.61
C ARG A 187 -19.33 -13.35 -0.13
N GLN A 188 -18.94 -12.21 0.41
CA GLN A 188 -19.80 -11.17 0.93
C GLN A 188 -19.53 -9.86 0.20
N SER A 189 -20.45 -8.91 0.28
CA SER A 189 -20.15 -7.54 -0.15
C SER A 189 -19.15 -6.87 0.82
N VAL A 190 -18.47 -5.81 0.38
CA VAL A 190 -17.58 -5.02 1.24
C VAL A 190 -18.34 -4.45 2.44
N PRO A 191 -19.53 -3.80 2.30
CA PRO A 191 -20.27 -3.31 3.45
C PRO A 191 -20.67 -4.40 4.44
N GLU A 192 -21.16 -5.55 3.95
CA GLU A 192 -21.54 -6.69 4.79
C GLU A 192 -20.34 -7.28 5.54
N PHE A 193 -19.18 -7.37 4.90
CA PHE A 193 -17.97 -7.86 5.55
C PHE A 193 -17.49 -6.89 6.63
N MET A 194 -17.49 -5.59 6.32
CA MET A 194 -17.06 -4.52 7.24
C MET A 194 -18.02 -4.32 8.42
N SER A 195 -19.31 -4.63 8.29
CA SER A 195 -20.29 -4.50 9.39
C SER A 195 -20.04 -5.45 10.55
N SER A 196 -19.07 -6.37 10.43
CA SER A 196 -18.63 -7.22 11.53
C SER A 196 -17.84 -6.45 12.59
N CYS A 197 -17.39 -5.23 12.29
CA CYS A 197 -16.49 -4.45 13.15
C CYS A 197 -17.02 -3.03 13.37
N PRO A 198 -16.59 -2.36 14.46
CA PRO A 198 -16.87 -0.94 14.67
C PRO A 198 -16.31 -0.08 13.53
N GLU A 199 -16.87 1.12 13.35
CA GLU A 199 -16.29 2.11 12.44
C GLU A 199 -14.85 2.46 12.85
N GLY A 200 -14.00 2.71 11.85
CA GLY A 200 -12.60 3.03 12.08
C GLY A 200 -12.40 4.42 12.73
N PRO A 201 -11.33 4.61 13.51
CA PRO A 201 -11.09 5.84 14.25
C PRO A 201 -10.85 7.03 13.32
N GLN A 202 -11.13 8.23 13.82
CA GLN A 202 -10.82 9.51 13.17
C GLN A 202 -9.64 10.18 13.88
N ILE A 203 -8.90 11.04 13.18
CA ILE A 203 -7.78 11.78 13.77
C ILE A 203 -8.33 13.01 14.50
N ASN A 204 -8.21 13.04 15.84
CA ASN A 204 -8.65 14.19 16.62
C ASN A 204 -7.60 15.32 16.62
N LEU A 205 -7.81 16.31 15.77
CA LEU A 205 -6.91 17.47 15.66
C LEU A 205 -7.07 18.50 16.80
N ARG A 206 -8.09 18.35 17.66
CA ARG A 206 -8.38 19.30 18.76
C ARG A 206 -7.65 18.96 20.06
N GLY A 207 -6.89 17.85 20.09
CA GLY A 207 -6.31 17.29 21.30
C GLY A 207 -4.92 17.78 21.71
N GLY A 208 -4.38 18.85 21.11
CA GLY A 208 -2.98 19.23 21.35
C GLY A 208 -2.72 20.72 21.19
N LEU A 209 -3.15 21.49 22.20
CA LEU A 209 -2.52 22.69 22.78
C LEU A 209 -3.61 23.40 23.58
N GLY A 210 -3.57 23.23 24.90
CA GLY A 210 -4.05 24.30 25.77
C GLY A 210 -3.30 25.59 25.44
N ASP A 211 -3.92 26.73 25.70
CA ASP A 211 -3.47 28.10 25.37
C ASP A 211 -2.04 28.43 25.82
N HIS A 212 -1.05 27.92 25.10
CA HIS A 212 0.35 28.32 25.22
C HIS A 212 0.83 28.80 23.86
N PRO A 213 1.16 30.09 23.72
CA PRO A 213 1.69 30.62 22.47
C PRO A 213 3.09 30.05 22.23
N ILE A 214 3.15 28.92 21.52
CA ILE A 214 4.37 28.49 20.85
C ILE A 214 4.46 29.36 19.60
N PHE A 215 5.17 30.47 19.73
CA PHE A 215 5.97 31.20 18.73
C PHE A 215 6.17 32.61 19.28
N GLY A 216 7.19 32.75 20.14
CA GLY A 216 7.85 34.04 20.31
C GLY A 216 8.37 34.47 18.94
N ARG A 217 7.87 35.60 18.45
CA ARG A 217 8.41 36.25 17.25
C ARG A 217 9.83 36.73 17.52
N PRO A 218 10.75 36.68 16.54
CA PRO A 218 11.89 37.59 16.52
C PRO A 218 11.43 39.04 16.35
#